data_AF-A0A4U2Z6M5-F1
#
_entry.id   AF-A0A4U2Z6M5-F1
#
_cell.length_a   1.000
_cell.length_b   1.000
_cell.length_c   1.000
_cell.angle_alpha   90.00
_cell.angle_beta   90.00
_cell.angle_gamma   90.00
#
_symmetry.space_group_name_H-M   'P 1'
#
loop_
_entity.id
_entity.type
_entity.pdbx_description
1 polymer ?
#
loop_
_entity_poly.entity_id
_entity_poly.type
_entity_poly.pdbx_seq_one_letter_code
_entity_poly.pdbx_strand_id
1 'polypeptide(L)'
;MLKKVILCIDEVEAGDILAEDIFSEYRLLAKKDLVLTERIIALLKLRRVEELSVYLSSDSVRIVHDLSIQRTMEYEDIFAPLLEKNEEIDEYQVAVSNLFMSTLENVVHELRYGQILKSTQDTAYVRGIFERILTEKSRYDLLMRLKEWDEYSFVHSFDVFVLGTIFARQLGLTDIEILARGYLFHDIGKVFIPQEILSVKRKLSEDEFDIVKTHTTKGYELLIENGEADIAYLARDHHERFAGKGYPNQLCADDMSEGVQLLQIIDVYSAMTSKRVYHSGYGATDALAVLYRDRHLYNEKFMNKFVECLGIYPVNSVVLLSDNRSAQVELVYDMFPTLPKVKLLDEQTSMNLPLNYSVKIVKMIDYRANSFEEIFNLFIEQLIRNDENSLRVHFNKLIDHLHPKEIVLKIFLPAFRILRLLTREIQTDMKKYKNSILILNKLLEEQLNVLYMDYQHEQTTILVVETAVRENFFIKLVQSILYIDEIVPFFINPGDDQRITQLMEHCGVNVAYFIEEELTIDRRVRPMREGTFLYYSLSDIEELLVNLVGMSMKKFLFEEKMQERLFISLKA
;
A
#
# COMPACT_ATOMS: atom_id res chain seq x y z
N MET A 1 -22.14 -37.88 24.41
CA MET A 1 -22.28 -36.40 24.51
C MET A 1 -20.92 -35.80 24.20
N LEU A 2 -20.82 -34.78 23.34
CA LEU A 2 -19.53 -34.14 23.10
C LEU A 2 -19.22 -33.19 24.27
N LYS A 3 -18.09 -33.39 24.94
CA LYS A 3 -17.60 -32.55 26.03
C LYS A 3 -16.52 -31.62 25.48
N LYS A 4 -16.62 -30.34 25.80
CA LYS A 4 -15.59 -29.35 25.52
C LYS A 4 -14.42 -29.56 26.50
N VAL A 5 -13.21 -29.71 25.97
CA VAL A 5 -11.95 -29.86 26.72
C VAL A 5 -10.91 -28.91 26.13
N ILE A 6 -9.94 -28.47 26.92
CA ILE A 6 -8.77 -27.69 26.46
C ILE A 6 -7.57 -28.64 26.52
N LEU A 7 -6.81 -28.71 25.44
CA LEU A 7 -5.63 -29.56 25.31
C LEU A 7 -4.44 -28.73 24.87
N CYS A 8 -3.24 -29.15 25.26
CA CYS A 8 -2.01 -28.67 24.64
C CYS A 8 -2.03 -29.05 23.16
N ILE A 9 -1.49 -28.20 22.29
CA ILE A 9 -1.47 -28.44 20.85
C ILE A 9 -0.70 -29.71 20.46
N ASP A 10 0.19 -30.19 21.32
CA ASP A 10 0.90 -31.46 21.14
C ASP A 10 0.04 -32.69 21.43
N GLU A 11 -1.09 -32.52 22.12
CA GLU A 11 -2.01 -33.58 22.54
C GLU A 11 -3.25 -33.69 21.61
N VAL A 12 -3.30 -32.84 20.58
CA VAL A 12 -4.39 -32.78 19.61
C VAL A 12 -4.07 -33.63 18.39
N GLU A 13 -5.05 -34.38 17.90
CA GLU A 13 -4.89 -35.34 16.81
C GLU A 13 -5.75 -34.95 15.60
N ALA A 14 -5.36 -35.42 14.42
CA ALA A 14 -6.13 -35.21 13.21
C ALA A 14 -7.49 -35.93 13.33
N GLY A 15 -8.58 -35.20 13.07
CA GLY A 15 -9.96 -35.64 13.27
C GLY A 15 -10.66 -34.97 14.44
N ASP A 16 -9.91 -34.34 15.36
CA ASP A 16 -10.49 -33.56 16.46
C ASP A 16 -11.24 -32.33 15.91
N ILE A 17 -12.35 -31.95 16.55
CA ILE A 17 -13.19 -30.82 16.12
C ILE A 17 -13.00 -29.65 17.07
N LEU A 18 -12.66 -28.50 16.53
CA LEU A 18 -12.42 -27.29 17.29
C LEU A 18 -13.72 -26.77 17.94
N ALA A 19 -13.72 -26.57 19.25
CA ALA A 19 -14.88 -26.16 20.03
C ALA A 19 -15.07 -24.65 20.10
N GLU A 20 -14.01 -23.88 19.84
CA GLU A 20 -14.02 -22.41 19.85
C GLU A 20 -13.12 -21.84 18.77
N ASP A 21 -13.41 -20.61 18.35
CA ASP A 21 -12.54 -19.87 17.44
C ASP A 21 -11.16 -19.67 18.08
N ILE A 22 -10.08 -19.96 17.35
CA ILE A 22 -8.72 -19.65 17.77
C ILE A 22 -8.33 -18.30 17.21
N PHE A 23 -7.92 -17.40 18.09
CA PHE A 23 -7.39 -16.09 17.72
C PHE A 23 -5.92 -15.96 18.10
N SER A 24 -5.16 -15.26 17.29
CA SER A 24 -3.83 -14.75 17.66
C SER A 24 -3.78 -13.29 17.30
N GLU A 25 -3.43 -12.44 18.27
CA GLU A 25 -3.34 -10.99 18.12
C GLU A 25 -4.54 -10.39 17.37
N TYR A 26 -5.75 -10.74 17.86
CA TYR A 26 -7.05 -10.27 17.35
C TYR A 26 -7.43 -10.75 15.94
N ARG A 27 -6.71 -11.75 15.38
CA ARG A 27 -7.01 -12.36 14.07
C ARG A 27 -7.44 -13.81 14.23
N LEU A 28 -8.52 -14.18 13.54
CA LEU A 28 -9.05 -15.55 13.54
C LEU A 28 -8.09 -16.47 12.76
N LEU A 29 -7.46 -17.41 13.46
CA LEU A 29 -6.57 -18.42 12.89
C LEU A 29 -7.31 -19.68 12.45
N ALA A 30 -8.31 -20.10 13.22
CA ALA A 30 -9.13 -21.25 12.92
C ALA A 30 -10.53 -21.04 13.50
N LYS A 31 -11.56 -21.37 12.71
CA LYS A 31 -12.96 -21.19 13.10
C LYS A 31 -13.47 -22.41 13.86
N LYS A 32 -14.35 -22.19 14.83
CA LYS A 32 -15.13 -23.20 15.54
C LYS A 32 -15.77 -24.18 14.54
N ASP A 33 -15.88 -25.43 14.96
CA ASP A 33 -16.41 -26.58 14.22
C ASP A 33 -15.51 -27.05 13.06
N LEU A 34 -14.31 -26.47 12.93
CA LEU A 34 -13.28 -26.94 12.00
C LEU A 34 -12.72 -28.30 12.47
N VAL A 35 -12.73 -29.28 11.57
CA VAL A 35 -12.07 -30.57 11.78
C VAL A 35 -10.57 -30.39 11.53
N LEU A 36 -9.77 -30.71 12.54
CA LEU A 36 -8.33 -30.54 12.50
C LEU A 36 -7.70 -31.63 11.63
N THR A 37 -6.83 -31.22 10.73
CA THR A 37 -5.97 -32.12 9.93
C THR A 37 -4.54 -32.00 10.44
N GLU A 38 -3.68 -32.97 10.18
CA GLU A 38 -2.25 -32.92 10.56
C GLU A 38 -1.58 -31.61 10.11
N ARG A 39 -1.96 -31.11 8.92
CA ARG A 39 -1.48 -29.85 8.38
C ARG A 39 -1.97 -28.63 9.17
N ILE A 40 -3.22 -28.62 9.64
CA ILE A 40 -3.77 -27.52 10.45
C ILE A 40 -3.08 -27.50 11.82
N ILE A 41 -2.87 -28.66 12.42
CA ILE A 41 -2.18 -28.80 13.71
C ILE A 41 -0.76 -28.25 13.60
N ALA A 42 -0.01 -28.64 12.56
CA ALA A 42 1.34 -28.12 12.32
C ALA A 42 1.37 -26.59 12.15
N LEU A 43 0.35 -26.01 11.48
CA LEU A 43 0.23 -24.56 11.29
C LEU A 43 -0.08 -23.83 12.59
N LEU A 44 -0.96 -24.38 13.44
CA LEU A 44 -1.28 -23.80 14.74
C LEU A 44 -0.06 -23.85 15.68
N LYS A 45 0.74 -24.93 15.63
CA LYS A 45 2.02 -25.04 16.38
C LYS A 45 3.01 -23.96 15.94
N LEU A 46 3.12 -23.78 14.64
CA LEU A 46 4.00 -22.77 14.03
C LEU A 46 3.57 -21.33 14.36
N ARG A 47 2.28 -21.13 14.69
CA ARG A 47 1.72 -19.85 15.17
C ARG A 47 1.73 -19.71 16.69
N ARG A 48 2.47 -20.58 17.39
CA ARG A 48 2.63 -20.57 18.84
C ARG A 48 1.30 -20.65 19.60
N VAL A 49 0.28 -21.27 18.99
CA VAL A 49 -0.95 -21.63 19.69
C VAL A 49 -0.62 -22.80 20.59
N GLU A 50 -0.52 -22.56 21.89
CA GLU A 50 -0.10 -23.59 22.85
C GLU A 50 -1.25 -24.49 23.26
N GLU A 51 -2.46 -23.93 23.34
CA GLU A 51 -3.64 -24.64 23.78
C GLU A 51 -4.81 -24.37 22.84
N LEU A 52 -5.67 -25.37 22.67
CA LEU A 52 -6.92 -25.23 21.93
C LEU A 52 -8.05 -26.00 22.57
N SER A 53 -9.25 -25.47 22.44
CA SER A 53 -10.44 -26.16 22.89
C SER A 53 -11.04 -27.03 21.80
N VAL A 54 -11.25 -28.31 22.10
CA VAL A 54 -11.81 -29.31 21.18
C VAL A 54 -13.00 -30.04 21.79
N TYR A 55 -13.86 -30.60 20.94
CA TYR A 55 -14.95 -31.49 21.32
C TYR A 55 -14.47 -32.93 21.37
N LEU A 56 -14.53 -33.56 22.55
CA LEU A 56 -14.21 -34.97 22.75
C LEU A 56 -15.47 -35.78 23.10
N SER A 57 -15.48 -37.07 22.76
CA SER A 57 -16.55 -37.97 23.21
C SER A 57 -16.44 -38.18 24.73
N SER A 58 -17.55 -38.41 25.41
CA SER A 58 -17.55 -38.67 26.87
C SER A 58 -16.71 -39.89 27.27
N ASP A 59 -16.38 -40.76 26.31
CA ASP A 59 -15.67 -42.03 26.51
C ASP A 59 -14.19 -41.98 26.10
N SER A 60 -13.65 -40.84 25.65
CA SER A 60 -12.24 -40.72 25.24
C SER A 60 -11.32 -40.33 26.41
N VAL A 61 -10.23 -41.07 26.61
CA VAL A 61 -9.21 -40.85 27.65
C VAL A 61 -7.93 -40.28 27.02
N ARG A 62 -7.53 -39.05 27.39
CA ARG A 62 -6.22 -38.44 27.04
C ARG A 62 -5.56 -37.85 28.30
N ILE A 63 -4.22 -37.93 28.39
CA ILE A 63 -3.40 -37.48 29.53
C ILE A 63 -2.88 -36.08 29.23
N VAL A 64 -3.01 -35.12 30.17
CA VAL A 64 -2.60 -33.70 30.00
C VAL A 64 -1.41 -33.37 30.91
N HIS A 65 -0.33 -32.77 30.37
CA HIS A 65 0.83 -32.27 31.14
C HIS A 65 0.93 -30.72 31.14
N ASP A 66 1.04 -30.11 32.32
CA ASP A 66 1.12 -28.65 32.55
C ASP A 66 2.59 -28.17 32.61
N LEU A 67 2.99 -27.18 31.79
CA LEU A 67 4.37 -26.68 31.65
C LEU A 67 4.43 -25.15 31.46
N SER A 68 4.05 -24.38 32.49
CA SER A 68 4.09 -22.91 32.48
C SER A 68 5.43 -22.26 32.91
N ILE A 69 6.59 -22.93 32.78
CA ILE A 69 7.88 -22.42 33.31
C ILE A 69 9.05 -22.30 32.29
N GLN A 70 8.92 -22.69 31.01
CA GLN A 70 10.11 -22.86 30.13
C GLN A 70 10.39 -21.80 29.03
N ARG A 71 9.69 -20.67 28.95
CA ARG A 71 9.84 -19.73 27.81
C ARG A 71 11.00 -18.73 27.85
N THR A 72 11.91 -18.79 28.82
CA THR A 72 13.05 -17.86 28.89
C THR A 72 14.39 -18.48 28.50
N MET A 73 14.49 -19.80 28.26
CA MET A 73 15.78 -20.48 28.09
C MET A 73 16.17 -20.85 26.65
N GLU A 74 15.22 -20.96 25.70
CA GLU A 74 15.52 -21.51 24.37
C GLU A 74 16.26 -20.57 23.39
N TYR A 75 16.31 -19.26 23.65
CA TYR A 75 17.07 -18.33 22.79
C TYR A 75 18.52 -18.16 23.24
N GLU A 76 18.84 -18.31 24.54
CA GLU A 76 20.22 -18.24 25.02
C GLU A 76 21.01 -19.53 24.69
N ASP A 77 20.37 -20.69 24.76
CA ASP A 77 21.04 -22.00 24.58
C ASP A 77 21.45 -22.31 23.12
N ILE A 78 20.81 -21.69 22.11
CA ILE A 78 21.16 -21.92 20.69
C ILE A 78 22.45 -21.15 20.30
N PHE A 79 22.79 -20.07 21.03
CA PHE A 79 24.02 -19.29 20.83
C PHE A 79 25.14 -19.63 21.83
N ALA A 80 24.84 -20.46 22.84
CA ALA A 80 25.80 -20.89 23.86
C ALA A 80 27.11 -21.51 23.32
N PRO A 81 27.15 -22.25 22.19
CA PRO A 81 28.41 -22.85 21.72
C PRO A 81 29.44 -21.85 21.15
N LEU A 82 29.11 -20.55 21.05
CA LEU A 82 30.03 -19.50 20.63
C LEU A 82 30.63 -18.71 21.81
N LEU A 83 30.26 -19.04 23.05
CA LEU A 83 30.64 -18.31 24.27
C LEU A 83 31.67 -19.05 25.14
N GLU A 84 32.42 -20.01 24.61
CA GLU A 84 33.58 -20.55 25.33
C GLU A 84 34.86 -19.79 24.97
N LYS A 85 34.99 -18.60 25.56
CA LYS A 85 36.26 -18.02 26.01
C LYS A 85 35.98 -17.02 27.13
N ASN A 86 36.61 -17.23 28.29
CA ASN A 86 36.65 -16.29 29.40
C ASN A 86 37.36 -15.00 28.97
N GLU A 87 36.64 -14.08 28.34
CA GLU A 87 37.02 -12.68 28.16
C GLU A 87 36.03 -11.81 28.92
N GLU A 88 36.49 -10.65 29.42
CA GLU A 88 35.63 -9.66 30.08
C GLU A 88 34.40 -9.38 29.21
N ILE A 89 33.21 -9.44 29.79
CA ILE A 89 31.97 -9.13 29.08
C ILE A 89 32.01 -7.65 28.72
N ASP A 90 32.22 -7.35 27.44
CA ASP A 90 32.13 -6.00 26.92
C ASP A 90 30.65 -5.58 26.88
N GLU A 91 30.23 -4.79 27.88
CA GLU A 91 28.86 -4.26 28.00
C GLU A 91 28.42 -3.53 26.72
N TYR A 92 29.35 -2.90 26.00
CA TYR A 92 29.06 -2.22 24.74
C TYR A 92 28.71 -3.21 23.63
N GLN A 93 29.48 -4.29 23.50
CA GLN A 93 29.21 -5.35 22.52
C GLN A 93 27.85 -6.02 22.79
N VAL A 94 27.50 -6.22 24.06
CA VAL A 94 26.18 -6.73 24.46
C VAL A 94 25.07 -5.75 24.05
N ALA A 95 25.25 -4.44 24.26
CA ALA A 95 24.28 -3.42 23.87
C ALA A 95 24.05 -3.41 22.34
N VAL A 96 25.12 -3.49 21.54
CA VAL A 96 25.04 -3.55 20.06
C VAL A 96 24.30 -4.82 19.61
N SER A 97 24.63 -5.98 20.18
CA SER A 97 23.94 -7.23 19.86
C SER A 97 22.45 -7.16 20.23
N ASN A 98 22.10 -6.59 21.39
CA ASN A 98 20.71 -6.41 21.80
C ASN A 98 19.94 -5.43 20.90
N LEU A 99 20.59 -4.36 20.44
CA LEU A 99 20.01 -3.44 19.47
C LEU A 99 19.70 -4.15 18.15
N PHE A 100 20.62 -4.99 17.66
CA PHE A 100 20.39 -5.80 16.47
C PHE A 100 19.19 -6.72 16.64
N MET A 101 19.17 -7.52 17.72
CA MET A 101 18.12 -8.52 17.94
C MET A 101 16.74 -7.88 18.10
N SER A 102 16.63 -6.84 18.93
CA SER A 102 15.36 -6.13 19.14
C SER A 102 14.85 -5.43 17.87
N THR A 103 15.75 -4.86 17.06
CA THR A 103 15.36 -4.24 15.78
C THR A 103 14.99 -5.31 14.75
N LEU A 104 15.69 -6.44 14.74
CA LEU A 104 15.40 -7.56 13.87
C LEU A 104 14.02 -8.17 14.17
N GLU A 105 13.64 -8.32 15.43
CA GLU A 105 12.30 -8.79 15.83
C GLU A 105 11.18 -7.97 15.20
N ASN A 106 11.38 -6.66 15.05
CA ASN A 106 10.41 -5.76 14.43
C ASN A 106 10.21 -6.02 12.92
N VAL A 107 11.20 -6.60 12.23
CA VAL A 107 11.20 -6.74 10.75
C VAL A 107 11.24 -8.19 10.25
N VAL A 108 11.77 -9.15 11.02
CA VAL A 108 12.01 -10.54 10.59
C VAL A 108 10.74 -11.36 10.44
N HIS A 109 9.68 -10.99 11.18
CA HIS A 109 8.38 -11.65 11.08
C HIS A 109 7.56 -11.20 9.86
N GLU A 110 8.11 -10.28 9.07
CA GLU A 110 7.44 -9.75 7.90
C GLU A 110 7.61 -10.67 6.69
N LEU A 111 6.48 -11.08 6.09
CA LEU A 111 6.45 -11.98 4.94
C LEU A 111 7.14 -11.39 3.69
N ARG A 112 7.47 -10.10 3.71
CA ARG A 112 8.18 -9.36 2.66
C ARG A 112 9.65 -9.73 2.51
N TYR A 113 10.26 -10.39 3.48
CA TYR A 113 11.63 -10.89 3.34
C TYR A 113 11.71 -12.12 2.44
N GLY A 114 10.60 -12.83 2.22
CA GLY A 114 10.56 -13.98 1.33
C GLY A 114 11.53 -15.09 1.73
N GLN A 115 12.59 -15.29 0.94
CA GLN A 115 13.66 -16.26 1.23
C GLN A 115 14.88 -15.64 1.93
N ILE A 116 14.95 -14.30 2.06
CA ILE A 116 15.99 -13.62 2.82
C ILE A 116 15.80 -13.92 4.32
N LEU A 117 16.91 -14.13 5.05
CA LEU A 117 16.92 -14.55 6.46
C LEU A 117 16.25 -15.89 6.77
N LYS A 118 16.02 -16.74 5.75
CA LYS A 118 15.45 -18.07 5.96
C LYS A 118 16.39 -19.02 6.71
N SER A 119 17.70 -18.78 6.64
CA SER A 119 18.69 -19.58 7.35
C SER A 119 19.27 -18.84 8.55
N THR A 120 19.60 -19.58 9.62
CA THR A 120 20.31 -19.03 10.78
C THR A 120 21.69 -18.47 10.39
N GLN A 121 22.27 -18.96 9.30
CA GLN A 121 23.54 -18.48 8.75
C GLN A 121 23.42 -17.07 8.15
N ASP A 122 22.30 -16.75 7.50
CA ASP A 122 22.06 -15.41 6.96
C ASP A 122 21.92 -14.39 8.09
N THR A 123 21.14 -14.73 9.12
CA THR A 123 20.99 -13.89 10.31
C THR A 123 22.31 -13.68 11.03
N ALA A 124 23.08 -14.75 11.27
CA ALA A 124 24.39 -14.65 11.90
C ALA A 124 25.38 -13.82 11.07
N TYR A 125 25.33 -13.94 9.73
CA TYR A 125 26.17 -13.17 8.84
C TYR A 125 25.88 -11.66 8.92
N VAL A 126 24.61 -11.28 8.81
CA VAL A 126 24.21 -9.86 8.87
C VAL A 126 24.46 -9.28 10.25
N ARG A 127 24.18 -10.03 11.33
CA ARG A 127 24.52 -9.66 12.70
C ARG A 127 26.01 -9.39 12.86
N GLY A 128 26.87 -10.29 12.38
CA GLY A 128 28.32 -10.13 12.48
C GLY A 128 28.82 -8.88 11.74
N ILE A 129 28.22 -8.53 10.60
CA ILE A 129 28.54 -7.26 9.91
C ILE A 129 28.07 -6.06 10.73
N PHE A 130 26.85 -6.10 11.27
CA PHE A 130 26.30 -5.01 12.09
C PHE A 130 27.18 -4.73 13.32
N GLU A 131 27.58 -5.79 14.03
CA GLU A 131 28.48 -5.72 15.18
C GLU A 131 29.86 -5.14 14.82
N ARG A 132 30.45 -5.54 13.68
CA ARG A 132 31.72 -4.98 13.20
C ARG A 132 31.60 -3.51 12.82
N ILE A 133 30.52 -3.12 12.12
CA ILE A 133 30.26 -1.72 11.78
C ILE A 133 30.23 -0.89 13.06
N LEU A 134 29.46 -1.32 14.07
CA LEU A 134 29.26 -0.59 15.31
C LEU A 134 30.34 -0.84 16.37
N THR A 135 31.43 -1.52 16.04
CA THR A 135 32.60 -1.60 16.94
C THR A 135 33.16 -0.20 17.23
N GLU A 136 33.07 0.72 16.25
CA GLU A 136 33.42 2.12 16.46
C GLU A 136 32.25 2.90 17.10
N LYS A 137 32.48 3.43 18.30
CA LYS A 137 31.47 4.15 19.08
C LYS A 137 30.85 5.34 18.35
N SER A 138 31.63 6.07 17.55
CA SER A 138 31.12 7.20 16.75
C SER A 138 29.98 6.79 15.81
N ARG A 139 30.06 5.60 15.19
CA ARG A 139 29.01 5.07 14.32
C ARG A 139 27.75 4.69 15.09
N TYR A 140 27.92 4.12 16.28
CA TYR A 140 26.80 3.83 17.17
C TYR A 140 26.09 5.13 17.60
N ASP A 141 26.84 6.15 17.99
CA ASP A 141 26.28 7.44 18.39
C ASP A 141 25.51 8.11 17.22
N LEU A 142 26.01 8.01 15.99
CA LEU A 142 25.29 8.48 14.79
C LEU A 142 23.96 7.72 14.59
N LEU A 143 24.00 6.39 14.67
CA LEU A 143 22.81 5.57 14.48
C LEU A 143 21.76 5.82 15.56
N MET A 144 22.19 5.99 16.81
CA MET A 144 21.31 6.32 17.93
C MET A 144 20.70 7.71 17.79
N ARG A 145 21.46 8.69 17.28
CA ARG A 145 20.92 10.02 16.96
C ARG A 145 19.80 9.96 15.92
N LEU A 146 19.94 9.10 14.90
CA LEU A 146 18.85 8.87 13.93
C LEU A 146 17.63 8.25 14.62
N LYS A 147 17.84 7.22 15.44
CA LYS A 147 16.77 6.53 16.18
C LYS A 147 15.99 7.46 17.11
N GLU A 148 16.68 8.34 17.82
CA GLU A 148 16.07 9.33 18.73
C GLU A 148 15.30 10.41 17.97
N TRP A 149 15.78 10.81 16.79
CA TRP A 149 15.14 11.84 15.98
C TRP A 149 13.92 11.33 15.21
N ASP A 150 14.07 10.18 14.55
CA ASP A 150 13.02 9.52 13.78
C ASP A 150 13.20 7.99 13.78
N GLU A 151 12.51 7.33 14.71
CA GLU A 151 12.54 5.88 14.88
C GLU A 151 12.18 5.13 13.58
N TYR A 152 11.28 5.70 12.75
CA TYR A 152 10.92 5.13 11.46
C TYR A 152 12.12 5.07 10.52
N SER A 153 12.87 6.17 10.34
CA SER A 153 14.06 6.17 9.49
C SER A 153 15.18 5.28 10.03
N PHE A 154 15.29 5.10 11.35
CA PHE A 154 16.19 4.10 11.93
C PHE A 154 15.79 2.67 11.53
N VAL A 155 14.52 2.28 11.71
CA VAL A 155 14.03 0.95 11.33
C VAL A 155 14.15 0.73 9.83
N HIS A 156 13.84 1.75 9.01
CA HIS A 156 14.04 1.74 7.55
C HIS A 156 15.52 1.53 7.18
N SER A 157 16.43 2.26 7.81
CA SER A 157 17.87 2.11 7.52
C SER A 157 18.40 0.74 7.94
N PHE A 158 17.92 0.19 9.06
CA PHE A 158 18.23 -1.18 9.46
C PHE A 158 17.69 -2.20 8.44
N ASP A 159 16.45 -2.00 7.97
CA ASP A 159 15.81 -2.87 6.99
C ASP A 159 16.55 -2.88 5.65
N VAL A 160 16.91 -1.69 5.15
CA VAL A 160 17.73 -1.50 3.96
C VAL A 160 19.11 -2.14 4.13
N PHE A 161 19.72 -2.00 5.30
CA PHE A 161 20.96 -2.69 5.65
C PHE A 161 20.82 -4.21 5.53
N VAL A 162 19.80 -4.83 6.14
CA VAL A 162 19.61 -6.29 6.11
C VAL A 162 19.38 -6.78 4.68
N LEU A 163 18.41 -6.19 3.97
CA LEU A 163 18.06 -6.57 2.61
C LEU A 163 19.23 -6.36 1.64
N GLY A 164 19.92 -5.22 1.74
CA GLY A 164 21.04 -4.86 0.88
C GLY A 164 22.29 -5.65 1.11
N THR A 165 22.60 -5.99 2.35
CA THR A 165 23.77 -6.80 2.68
C THR A 165 23.62 -8.21 2.11
N ILE A 166 22.46 -8.85 2.30
CA ILE A 166 22.21 -10.18 1.74
C ILE A 166 22.17 -10.13 0.21
N PHE A 167 21.50 -9.13 -0.37
CA PHE A 167 21.37 -9.05 -1.81
C PHE A 167 22.73 -8.77 -2.51
N ALA A 168 23.53 -7.84 -1.98
CA ALA A 168 24.89 -7.58 -2.48
C ALA A 168 25.78 -8.82 -2.40
N ARG A 169 25.70 -9.58 -1.29
CA ARG A 169 26.40 -10.86 -1.13
C ARG A 169 25.97 -11.89 -2.18
N GLN A 170 24.67 -12.02 -2.43
CA GLN A 170 24.14 -12.97 -3.41
C GLN A 170 24.53 -12.61 -4.84
N LEU A 171 24.71 -11.32 -5.13
CA LEU A 171 25.26 -10.85 -6.41
C LEU A 171 26.77 -11.02 -6.55
N GLY A 172 27.48 -11.35 -5.45
CA GLY A 172 28.93 -11.52 -5.44
C GLY A 172 29.69 -10.21 -5.54
N LEU A 173 29.11 -9.10 -5.09
CA LEU A 173 29.82 -7.81 -5.03
C LEU A 173 30.99 -7.87 -4.05
N THR A 174 32.03 -7.10 -4.34
CA THR A 174 33.15 -6.88 -3.41
C THR A 174 32.78 -5.84 -2.36
N ASP A 175 33.58 -5.74 -1.30
CA ASP A 175 33.46 -4.66 -0.30
C ASP A 175 32.09 -4.57 0.40
N ILE A 176 31.48 -5.74 0.65
CA ILE A 176 30.15 -5.86 1.28
C ILE A 176 30.06 -5.08 2.59
N GLU A 177 31.13 -5.01 3.38
CA GLU A 177 31.13 -4.26 4.64
C GLU A 177 31.02 -2.75 4.44
N ILE A 178 31.64 -2.19 3.39
CA ILE A 178 31.52 -0.77 3.02
C ILE A 178 30.08 -0.51 2.53
N LEU A 179 29.56 -1.36 1.64
CA LEU A 179 28.19 -1.23 1.15
C LEU A 179 27.17 -1.33 2.28
N ALA A 180 27.30 -2.33 3.15
CA ALA A 180 26.43 -2.53 4.29
C ALA A 180 26.46 -1.33 5.24
N ARG A 181 27.64 -0.78 5.52
CA ARG A 181 27.79 0.44 6.32
C ARG A 181 27.08 1.62 5.67
N GLY A 182 27.29 1.85 4.37
CA GLY A 182 26.59 2.91 3.65
C GLY A 182 25.07 2.71 3.59
N TYR A 183 24.58 1.48 3.46
CA TYR A 183 23.15 1.17 3.51
C TYR A 183 22.54 1.46 4.88
N LEU A 184 23.26 1.18 5.97
CA LEU A 184 22.81 1.49 7.32
C LEU A 184 22.76 3.00 7.60
N PHE A 185 23.57 3.79 6.91
CA PHE A 185 23.67 5.25 7.13
C PHE A 185 23.13 6.10 5.98
N HIS A 186 22.53 5.52 4.94
CA HIS A 186 22.12 6.26 3.74
C HIS A 186 21.19 7.45 4.05
N ASP A 187 20.30 7.27 5.03
CA ASP A 187 19.30 8.26 5.42
C ASP A 187 19.70 9.08 6.66
N ILE A 188 20.96 9.01 7.11
CA ILE A 188 21.43 9.68 8.35
C ILE A 188 21.19 11.20 8.34
N GLY A 189 21.19 11.83 7.16
CA GLY A 189 20.93 13.26 7.04
C GLY A 189 19.52 13.69 7.43
N LYS A 190 18.58 12.75 7.64
CA LYS A 190 17.24 13.05 8.15
C LYS A 190 17.24 13.68 9.54
N VAL A 191 18.32 13.52 10.32
CA VAL A 191 18.52 14.22 11.61
C VAL A 191 18.53 15.75 11.48
N PHE A 192 18.65 16.28 10.27
CA PHE A 192 18.60 17.72 9.99
C PHE A 192 17.30 18.18 9.34
N ILE A 193 16.32 17.29 9.19
CA ILE A 193 15.01 17.62 8.65
C ILE A 193 14.06 17.86 9.82
N PRO A 194 13.31 18.99 9.85
CA PRO A 194 12.37 19.29 10.92
C PRO A 194 11.36 18.16 11.13
N GLN A 195 11.10 17.82 12.39
CA GLN A 195 10.18 16.73 12.74
C GLN A 195 8.75 17.04 12.30
N GLU A 196 8.37 18.32 12.25
CA GLU A 196 7.08 18.80 11.76
C GLU A 196 6.87 18.48 10.28
N ILE A 197 7.95 18.36 9.49
CA ILE A 197 7.90 17.96 8.07
C ILE A 197 7.92 16.42 7.94
N LEU A 198 8.75 15.73 8.73
CA LEU A 198 8.83 14.26 8.68
C LEU A 198 7.54 13.58 9.16
N SER A 199 6.80 14.20 10.09
CA SER A 199 5.58 13.63 10.69
C SER A 199 4.28 13.96 9.93
N VAL A 200 4.37 14.67 8.80
CA VAL A 200 3.21 15.08 8.00
C VAL A 200 2.46 13.86 7.43
N LYS A 201 1.13 13.85 7.58
CA LYS A 201 0.24 12.77 7.08
C LYS A 201 -0.39 13.06 5.71
N ARG A 202 -0.22 14.28 5.21
CA ARG A 202 -0.66 14.72 3.87
C ARG A 202 0.51 14.65 2.88
N LYS A 203 0.25 14.94 1.61
CA LYS A 203 1.34 15.23 0.66
C LYS A 203 2.11 16.47 1.14
N LEU A 204 3.42 16.41 1.04
CA LEU A 204 4.29 17.55 1.28
C LEU A 204 4.08 18.60 0.18
N SER A 205 4.18 19.88 0.53
CA SER A 205 4.30 20.94 -0.47
C SER A 205 5.63 20.82 -1.21
N GLU A 206 5.78 21.51 -2.34
CA GLU A 206 7.06 21.54 -3.07
C GLU A 206 8.20 22.06 -2.20
N ASP A 207 7.96 23.14 -1.42
CA ASP A 207 8.96 23.71 -0.50
C ASP A 207 9.34 22.74 0.63
N GLU A 208 8.35 22.06 1.23
CA GLU A 208 8.60 21.05 2.26
C GLU A 208 9.40 19.87 1.70
N PHE A 209 9.07 19.45 0.47
CA PHE A 209 9.76 18.38 -0.21
C PHE A 209 11.21 18.77 -0.57
N ASP A 210 11.44 20.01 -1.00
CA ASP A 210 12.79 20.53 -1.25
C ASP A 210 13.65 20.58 0.02
N ILE A 211 13.05 20.90 1.18
CA ILE A 211 13.74 20.75 2.48
C ILE A 211 14.10 19.30 2.73
N VAL A 212 13.18 18.36 2.53
CA VAL A 212 13.45 16.92 2.71
C VAL A 212 14.59 16.47 1.82
N LYS A 213 14.66 16.87 0.54
CA LYS A 213 15.76 16.49 -0.38
C LYS A 213 17.15 16.78 0.18
N THR A 214 17.29 17.81 1.03
CA THR A 214 18.58 18.20 1.64
C THR A 214 19.18 17.14 2.56
N HIS A 215 18.42 16.11 2.99
CA HIS A 215 18.98 15.02 3.80
C HIS A 215 20.12 14.29 3.08
N THR A 216 20.10 14.23 1.75
CA THR A 216 21.15 13.58 0.96
C THR A 216 22.50 14.29 1.12
N THR A 217 22.54 15.59 0.87
CA THR A 217 23.77 16.40 0.97
C THR A 217 24.21 16.59 2.41
N LYS A 218 23.28 16.79 3.35
CA LYS A 218 23.61 16.91 4.78
C LYS A 218 24.09 15.58 5.37
N GLY A 219 23.56 14.46 4.91
CA GLY A 219 24.02 13.12 5.28
C GLY A 219 25.45 12.87 4.79
N TYR A 220 25.74 13.24 3.54
CA TYR A 220 27.10 13.23 2.98
C TYR A 220 28.08 14.04 3.83
N GLU A 221 27.74 15.30 4.15
CA GLU A 221 28.58 16.18 4.97
C GLU A 221 28.83 15.59 6.36
N LEU A 222 27.78 15.12 7.04
CA LEU A 222 27.87 14.52 8.36
C LEU A 222 28.77 13.27 8.37
N LEU A 223 28.67 12.41 7.34
CA LEU A 223 29.53 11.23 7.23
C LEU A 223 30.99 11.62 7.01
N ILE A 224 31.27 12.60 6.16
CA ILE A 224 32.64 13.11 5.94
C ILE A 224 33.24 13.64 7.25
N GLU A 225 32.48 14.43 8.01
CA GLU A 225 32.92 14.99 9.30
C GLU A 225 33.23 13.92 10.35
N ASN A 226 32.59 12.74 10.25
CA ASN A 226 32.77 11.62 11.18
C ASN A 226 33.75 10.56 10.66
N GLY A 227 34.52 10.85 9.60
CA GLY A 227 35.53 9.94 9.07
C GLY A 227 35.01 8.84 8.15
N GLU A 228 33.75 8.92 7.73
CA GLU A 228 33.03 7.94 6.91
C GLU A 228 33.02 8.35 5.42
N ALA A 229 34.13 8.88 4.93
CA ALA A 229 34.23 9.45 3.59
C ALA A 229 34.05 8.41 2.46
N ASP A 230 34.40 7.16 2.72
CA ASP A 230 34.32 6.07 1.75
C ASP A 230 32.88 5.58 1.50
N ILE A 231 31.95 5.87 2.41
CA ILE A 231 30.52 5.54 2.25
C ILE A 231 29.63 6.76 1.99
N ALA A 232 30.13 7.97 2.20
CA ALA A 232 29.32 9.20 2.15
C ALA A 232 28.53 9.35 0.83
N TYR A 233 29.10 8.89 -0.30
CA TYR A 233 28.44 8.93 -1.59
C TYR A 233 27.13 8.12 -1.64
N LEU A 234 26.99 7.04 -0.85
CA LEU A 234 25.77 6.25 -0.79
C LEU A 234 24.61 7.04 -0.17
N ALA A 235 24.88 7.89 0.81
CA ALA A 235 23.89 8.80 1.39
C ALA A 235 23.56 10.00 0.49
N ARG A 236 24.50 10.40 -0.38
CA ARG A 236 24.28 11.51 -1.31
C ARG A 236 23.43 11.06 -2.51
N ASP A 237 23.76 9.90 -3.07
CA ASP A 237 23.33 9.53 -4.42
C ASP A 237 22.16 8.52 -4.44
N HIS A 238 21.63 8.07 -3.29
CA HIS A 238 20.55 7.07 -3.24
C HIS A 238 19.22 7.54 -3.82
N HIS A 239 19.04 8.85 -4.00
CA HIS A 239 17.87 9.42 -4.68
C HIS A 239 18.13 9.89 -6.12
N GLU A 240 19.30 9.58 -6.65
CA GLU A 240 19.54 9.66 -8.10
C GLU A 240 18.65 8.67 -8.86
N ARG A 241 18.53 8.84 -10.18
CA ARG A 241 17.66 8.00 -11.01
C ARG A 241 18.36 7.65 -12.31
N PHE A 242 18.13 6.44 -12.82
CA PHE A 242 18.85 5.88 -13.97
C PHE A 242 18.90 6.81 -15.20
N ALA A 243 17.86 7.62 -15.41
CA ALA A 243 17.75 8.59 -16.51
C ALA A 243 18.15 10.04 -16.16
N GLY A 244 18.86 10.29 -15.06
CA GLY A 244 19.31 11.64 -14.68
C GLY A 244 18.21 12.58 -14.17
N LYS A 245 17.09 12.03 -13.70
CA LYS A 245 15.95 12.82 -13.16
C LYS A 245 15.87 12.81 -11.63
N GLY A 246 16.89 12.29 -10.97
CA GLY A 246 16.98 12.24 -9.51
C GLY A 246 17.58 13.51 -8.91
N TYR A 247 18.03 13.39 -7.67
CA TYR A 247 18.70 14.46 -6.93
C TYR A 247 19.77 13.85 -6.01
N PRO A 248 20.77 14.64 -5.58
CA PRO A 248 20.97 16.08 -5.79
C PRO A 248 21.68 16.48 -7.10
N ASN A 249 22.46 15.58 -7.69
CA ASN A 249 23.37 15.85 -8.81
C ASN A 249 22.81 15.46 -10.19
N GLN A 250 21.66 14.77 -10.24
CA GLN A 250 21.02 14.32 -11.49
C GLN A 250 21.90 13.34 -12.29
N LEU A 251 22.54 12.41 -11.58
CA LEU A 251 23.45 11.42 -12.16
C LEU A 251 22.69 10.45 -13.08
N CYS A 252 23.34 10.08 -14.18
CA CYS A 252 22.87 9.02 -15.06
C CYS A 252 23.41 7.66 -14.61
N ALA A 253 22.85 6.57 -15.15
CA ALA A 253 23.24 5.20 -14.84
C ALA A 253 24.75 4.96 -14.79
N ASP A 254 25.47 5.43 -15.82
CA ASP A 254 26.90 5.18 -16.00
C ASP A 254 27.76 5.93 -14.95
N ASP A 255 27.21 6.95 -14.30
CA ASP A 255 27.87 7.75 -13.27
C ASP A 255 27.58 7.24 -11.84
N MET A 256 26.65 6.30 -11.69
CA MET A 256 26.28 5.71 -10.40
C MET A 256 27.01 4.39 -10.16
N SER A 257 27.59 4.23 -8.97
CA SER A 257 28.20 2.95 -8.60
C SER A 257 27.15 1.83 -8.51
N GLU A 258 27.57 0.58 -8.68
CA GLU A 258 26.67 -0.57 -8.55
C GLU A 258 25.98 -0.59 -7.17
N GLY A 259 26.67 -0.16 -6.11
CA GLY A 259 26.12 -0.03 -4.76
C GLY A 259 24.97 0.98 -4.67
N VAL A 260 25.07 2.14 -5.34
CA VAL A 260 23.97 3.13 -5.40
C VAL A 260 22.78 2.57 -6.16
N GLN A 261 23.02 1.94 -7.30
CA GLN A 261 21.96 1.36 -8.13
C GLN A 261 21.19 0.25 -7.40
N LEU A 262 21.88 -0.53 -6.57
CA LEU A 262 21.31 -1.54 -5.68
C LEU A 262 20.48 -0.89 -4.57
N LEU A 263 21.06 0.10 -3.88
CA LEU A 263 20.43 0.83 -2.78
C LEU A 263 19.10 1.45 -3.21
N GLN A 264 19.03 2.05 -4.40
CA GLN A 264 17.79 2.65 -4.95
C GLN A 264 16.62 1.67 -5.00
N ILE A 265 16.87 0.42 -5.38
CA ILE A 265 15.82 -0.62 -5.48
C ILE A 265 15.35 -1.02 -4.08
N ILE A 266 16.30 -1.19 -3.16
CA ILE A 266 16.04 -1.67 -1.80
C ILE A 266 15.37 -0.59 -0.96
N ASP A 267 15.84 0.64 -1.04
CA ASP A 267 15.28 1.81 -0.38
C ASP A 267 13.79 1.95 -0.73
N VAL A 268 13.46 1.91 -2.02
CA VAL A 268 12.06 2.00 -2.48
C VAL A 268 11.25 0.79 -2.01
N TYR A 269 11.78 -0.44 -2.14
CA TYR A 269 11.09 -1.63 -1.67
C TYR A 269 10.80 -1.59 -0.16
N SER A 270 11.79 -1.25 0.65
CA SER A 270 11.68 -1.12 2.10
C SER A 270 10.66 -0.04 2.47
N ALA A 271 10.77 1.14 1.87
CA ALA A 271 9.86 2.26 2.10
C ALA A 271 8.40 1.91 1.76
N MET A 272 8.16 1.19 0.66
CA MET A 272 6.82 0.78 0.21
C MET A 272 6.19 -0.32 1.08
N THR A 273 7.01 -1.25 1.57
CA THR A 273 6.53 -2.44 2.28
C THR A 273 6.48 -2.26 3.80
N SER A 274 7.24 -1.29 4.33
CA SER A 274 7.19 -0.91 5.74
C SER A 274 5.81 -0.36 6.14
N LYS A 275 5.32 -0.78 7.31
CA LYS A 275 4.09 -0.24 7.89
C LYS A 275 4.36 1.18 8.40
N ARG A 276 3.90 2.19 7.66
CA ARG A 276 3.85 3.58 8.15
C ARG A 276 2.63 3.77 9.02
N VAL A 277 2.67 4.72 9.96
CA VAL A 277 1.58 5.05 10.90
C VAL A 277 0.23 5.34 10.18
N TYR A 278 0.25 5.62 8.87
CA TYR A 278 -0.93 5.99 8.06
C TYR A 278 -1.18 5.12 6.83
N HIS A 279 -0.42 4.04 6.63
CA HIS A 279 -0.60 3.14 5.49
C HIS A 279 -0.34 1.70 5.91
N SER A 280 -1.31 0.82 5.64
CA SER A 280 -1.00 -0.61 5.53
C SER A 280 -0.06 -0.72 4.34
N GLY A 281 1.25 -0.82 4.58
CA GLY A 281 2.29 -0.93 3.55
C GLY A 281 1.87 -1.86 2.41
N TYR A 282 2.35 -1.59 1.20
CA TYR A 282 2.08 -2.47 0.07
C TYR A 282 2.49 -3.90 0.42
N GLY A 283 1.68 -4.88 0.00
CA GLY A 283 2.14 -6.26 0.00
C GLY A 283 3.42 -6.37 -0.85
N ALA A 284 4.34 -7.26 -0.49
CA ALA A 284 5.62 -7.41 -1.18
C ALA A 284 5.48 -7.54 -2.71
N THR A 285 4.47 -8.29 -3.15
CA THR A 285 4.13 -8.47 -4.57
C THR A 285 3.70 -7.18 -5.25
N ASP A 286 2.97 -6.33 -4.55
CA ASP A 286 2.49 -5.04 -5.07
C ASP A 286 3.64 -4.03 -5.12
N ALA A 287 4.50 -4.00 -4.10
CA ALA A 287 5.70 -3.17 -4.12
C ALA A 287 6.63 -3.53 -5.29
N LEU A 288 6.85 -4.83 -5.51
CA LEU A 288 7.61 -5.31 -6.66
C LEU A 288 6.91 -4.97 -7.99
N ALA A 289 5.58 -5.08 -8.08
CA ALA A 289 4.83 -4.68 -9.28
C ALA A 289 5.01 -3.19 -9.62
N VAL A 290 4.99 -2.32 -8.60
CA VAL A 290 5.27 -0.87 -8.76
C VAL A 290 6.70 -0.64 -9.21
N LEU A 291 7.68 -1.30 -8.60
CA LEU A 291 9.07 -1.23 -9.05
C LEU A 291 9.19 -1.55 -10.53
N TYR A 292 8.53 -2.61 -11.01
CA TYR A 292 8.53 -2.96 -12.43
C TYR A 292 7.77 -2.02 -13.35
N ARG A 293 6.68 -1.40 -12.88
CA ARG A 293 6.00 -0.32 -13.61
C ARG A 293 6.99 0.83 -13.84
N ASP A 294 7.78 1.13 -12.82
CA ASP A 294 8.74 2.22 -12.82
C ASP A 294 10.16 1.75 -13.19
N ARG A 295 10.30 0.58 -13.85
CA ARG A 295 11.59 -0.06 -14.15
C ARG A 295 12.59 0.81 -14.91
N HIS A 296 12.08 1.78 -15.68
CA HIS A 296 12.89 2.74 -16.42
C HIS A 296 13.70 3.69 -15.52
N LEU A 297 13.40 3.73 -14.21
CA LEU A 297 14.11 4.53 -13.21
C LEU A 297 15.26 3.79 -12.53
N TYR A 298 15.40 2.48 -12.75
CA TYR A 298 16.31 1.61 -12.00
C TYR A 298 17.10 0.69 -12.92
N ASN A 299 18.13 0.02 -12.37
CA ASN A 299 18.83 -1.04 -13.07
C ASN A 299 17.96 -2.31 -13.12
N GLU A 300 17.36 -2.59 -14.28
CA GLU A 300 16.45 -3.73 -14.48
C GLU A 300 17.10 -5.09 -14.19
N LYS A 301 18.41 -5.25 -14.46
CA LYS A 301 19.13 -6.49 -14.13
C LYS A 301 19.17 -6.72 -12.62
N PHE A 302 19.41 -5.67 -11.84
CA PHE A 302 19.37 -5.76 -10.38
C PHE A 302 17.95 -5.95 -9.86
N MET A 303 16.94 -5.32 -10.45
CA MET A 303 15.54 -5.57 -10.06
C MET A 303 15.14 -7.03 -10.24
N ASN A 304 15.46 -7.63 -11.40
CA ASN A 304 15.18 -9.04 -11.68
C ASN A 304 15.89 -9.95 -10.65
N LYS A 305 17.15 -9.65 -10.34
CA LYS A 305 17.92 -10.41 -9.35
C LYS A 305 17.40 -10.22 -7.92
N PHE A 306 16.86 -9.06 -7.59
CA PHE A 306 16.28 -8.79 -6.28
C PHE A 306 14.99 -9.59 -6.07
N VAL A 307 14.13 -9.66 -7.09
CA VAL A 307 12.93 -10.51 -7.10
C VAL A 307 13.29 -11.99 -6.93
N GLU A 308 14.33 -12.45 -7.62
CA GLU A 308 14.86 -13.82 -7.44
C GLU A 308 15.43 -14.06 -6.03
N CYS A 309 16.11 -13.06 -5.45
CA CYS A 309 16.66 -13.08 -4.08
C CYS A 309 15.55 -13.21 -3.03
N LEU A 310 14.49 -12.41 -3.15
CA LEU A 310 13.31 -12.53 -2.30
C LEU A 310 12.56 -13.84 -2.54
N GLY A 311 12.56 -14.37 -3.76
CA GLY A 311 11.74 -15.50 -4.15
C GLY A 311 10.24 -15.18 -4.12
N ILE A 312 9.88 -13.90 -4.18
CA ILE A 312 8.50 -13.40 -4.26
C ILE A 312 8.32 -12.82 -5.64
N TYR A 313 7.34 -13.32 -6.39
CA TYR A 313 7.13 -12.94 -7.79
C TYR A 313 5.77 -12.24 -7.92
N PRO A 314 5.70 -11.02 -8.46
CA PRO A 314 4.44 -10.34 -8.73
C PRO A 314 3.48 -11.17 -9.59
N VAL A 315 2.18 -10.96 -9.44
CA VAL A 315 1.18 -11.52 -10.35
C VAL A 315 1.48 -11.07 -11.79
N ASN A 316 1.32 -11.97 -12.76
CA ASN A 316 1.71 -11.82 -14.16
C ASN A 316 3.20 -11.92 -14.47
N SER A 317 4.04 -12.25 -13.49
CA SER A 317 5.42 -12.69 -13.79
C SER A 317 5.40 -13.97 -14.60
N VAL A 318 6.16 -14.01 -15.69
CA VAL A 318 6.48 -15.24 -16.42
C VAL A 318 7.74 -15.82 -15.80
N VAL A 319 7.69 -17.08 -15.38
CA VAL A 319 8.71 -17.72 -14.55
C VAL A 319 9.10 -19.10 -15.11
N LEU A 320 10.36 -19.48 -14.87
CA LEU A 320 10.86 -20.83 -15.14
C LEU A 320 10.78 -21.66 -13.86
N LEU A 321 10.17 -22.83 -13.94
CA LEU A 321 10.10 -23.80 -12.85
C LEU A 321 11.30 -24.76 -12.85
N SER A 322 11.57 -25.39 -11.71
CA SER A 322 12.71 -26.30 -11.53
C SER A 322 12.62 -27.61 -12.32
N ASP A 323 11.45 -27.90 -12.88
CA ASP A 323 11.22 -29.00 -13.82
C ASP A 323 11.27 -28.55 -15.30
N ASN A 324 11.84 -27.37 -15.55
CA ASN A 324 12.01 -26.73 -16.86
C ASN A 324 10.73 -26.27 -17.56
N ARG A 325 9.57 -26.29 -16.89
CA ARG A 325 8.33 -25.73 -17.44
C ARG A 325 8.27 -24.22 -17.26
N SER A 326 7.61 -23.53 -18.19
CA SER A 326 7.32 -22.09 -18.06
C SER A 326 5.91 -21.88 -17.54
N ALA A 327 5.74 -20.93 -16.63
CA ALA A 327 4.45 -20.63 -16.02
C ALA A 327 4.27 -19.12 -15.83
N GLN A 328 3.01 -18.67 -15.74
CA GLN A 328 2.65 -17.32 -15.33
C GLN A 328 2.15 -17.35 -13.89
N VAL A 329 2.60 -16.43 -13.05
CA VAL A 329 2.06 -16.25 -11.70
C VAL A 329 0.63 -15.75 -11.80
N GLU A 330 -0.33 -16.54 -11.32
CA GLU A 330 -1.77 -16.22 -11.39
C GLU A 330 -2.26 -15.57 -10.10
N LEU A 331 -1.79 -16.07 -8.96
CA LEU A 331 -2.18 -15.58 -7.64
C LEU A 331 -1.04 -15.78 -6.65
N VAL A 332 -0.83 -14.78 -5.80
CA VAL A 332 0.07 -14.86 -4.66
C VAL A 332 -0.76 -14.76 -3.39
N TYR A 333 -0.56 -15.69 -2.47
CA TYR A 333 -1.24 -15.67 -1.19
C TYR A 333 -0.42 -14.85 -0.19
N ASP A 334 -1.03 -13.90 0.49
CA ASP A 334 -0.34 -13.02 1.46
C ASP A 334 0.46 -13.82 2.49
N MET A 335 -0.10 -14.94 2.97
CA MET A 335 0.52 -15.81 3.98
C MET A 335 1.66 -16.69 3.44
N PHE A 336 1.77 -16.84 2.11
CA PHE A 336 2.75 -17.69 1.43
C PHE A 336 3.27 -17.02 0.14
N PRO A 337 3.93 -15.84 0.24
CA PRO A 337 4.27 -15.06 -0.94
C PRO A 337 5.33 -15.72 -1.85
N THR A 338 6.02 -16.75 -1.33
CA THR A 338 7.04 -17.53 -2.03
C THR A 338 6.49 -18.81 -2.67
N LEU A 339 5.21 -19.13 -2.47
CA LEU A 339 4.53 -20.30 -3.03
C LEU A 339 3.26 -19.86 -3.79
N PRO A 340 3.42 -19.11 -4.90
CA PRO A 340 2.28 -18.67 -5.69
C PRO A 340 1.53 -19.85 -6.35
N LYS A 341 0.28 -19.57 -6.72
CA LYS A 341 -0.43 -20.34 -7.74
C LYS A 341 0.04 -19.86 -9.12
N VAL A 342 0.40 -20.81 -9.97
CA VAL A 342 0.92 -20.55 -11.30
C VAL A 342 0.07 -21.24 -12.37
N LYS A 343 0.02 -20.65 -13.55
CA LYS A 343 -0.61 -21.22 -14.75
C LYS A 343 0.47 -21.63 -15.74
N LEU A 344 0.55 -22.92 -16.06
CA LEU A 344 1.50 -23.45 -17.03
C LEU A 344 1.18 -22.90 -18.42
N LEU A 345 2.19 -22.40 -19.13
CA LEU A 345 1.97 -21.77 -20.44
C LEU A 345 1.60 -22.78 -21.53
N ASP A 346 2.22 -23.97 -21.49
CA ASP A 346 2.02 -25.01 -22.51
C ASP A 346 0.68 -25.74 -22.35
N GLU A 347 0.28 -26.01 -21.12
CA GLU A 347 -0.91 -26.80 -20.80
C GLU A 347 -2.15 -25.93 -20.50
N GLN A 348 -1.96 -24.62 -20.28
CA GLN A 348 -2.98 -23.68 -19.82
C GLN A 348 -3.69 -24.11 -18.52
N THR A 349 -3.07 -25.02 -17.75
CA THR A 349 -3.56 -25.54 -16.47
C THR A 349 -2.94 -24.76 -15.31
N SER A 350 -3.75 -24.51 -14.27
CA SER A 350 -3.26 -23.86 -13.06
C SER A 350 -2.90 -24.88 -11.99
N MET A 351 -1.81 -24.62 -11.26
CA MET A 351 -1.37 -25.44 -10.13
C MET A 351 -0.84 -24.56 -8.99
N ASN A 352 -1.03 -25.03 -7.76
CA ASN A 352 -0.30 -24.49 -6.62
C ASN A 352 1.09 -25.13 -6.58
N LEU A 353 2.13 -24.33 -6.32
CA LEU A 353 3.45 -24.91 -6.07
C LEU A 353 3.41 -25.79 -4.81
N PRO A 354 4.07 -26.96 -4.84
CA PRO A 354 3.99 -27.92 -3.75
C PRO A 354 4.73 -27.41 -2.51
N LEU A 355 4.13 -27.59 -1.33
CA LEU A 355 4.68 -27.10 -0.06
C LEU A 355 6.05 -27.67 0.31
N ASN A 356 6.38 -28.86 -0.21
CA ASN A 356 7.68 -29.50 0.01
C ASN A 356 8.78 -28.96 -0.95
N TYR A 357 8.47 -27.93 -1.74
CA TYR A 357 9.39 -27.29 -2.70
C TYR A 357 9.95 -28.26 -3.76
N SER A 358 9.28 -29.39 -4.03
CA SER A 358 9.71 -30.33 -5.08
C SER A 358 9.68 -29.70 -6.48
N VAL A 359 8.79 -28.73 -6.69
CA VAL A 359 8.79 -27.82 -7.84
C VAL A 359 8.82 -26.39 -7.29
N LYS A 360 9.80 -25.60 -7.73
CA LYS A 360 9.98 -24.20 -7.31
C LYS A 360 10.25 -23.31 -8.51
N ILE A 361 10.04 -22.00 -8.33
CA ILE A 361 10.46 -21.01 -9.31
C ILE A 361 11.99 -20.87 -9.23
N VAL A 362 12.65 -21.01 -10.38
CA VAL A 362 14.11 -20.90 -10.54
C VAL A 362 14.52 -19.47 -10.87
N LYS A 363 13.79 -18.85 -11.80
CA LYS A 363 14.05 -17.47 -12.22
C LYS A 363 12.81 -16.84 -12.84
N MET A 364 12.80 -15.52 -12.86
CA MET A 364 11.85 -14.77 -13.67
C MET A 364 12.37 -14.70 -15.11
N ILE A 365 11.47 -14.91 -16.07
CA ILE A 365 11.76 -14.78 -17.51
C ILE A 365 11.38 -13.39 -17.99
N ASP A 366 10.18 -12.93 -17.61
CA ASP A 366 9.63 -11.64 -18.02
C ASP A 366 8.60 -11.16 -16.98
N TYR A 367 8.32 -9.87 -16.97
CA TYR A 367 7.24 -9.28 -16.20
C TYR A 367 6.51 -8.22 -17.01
N ARG A 368 5.21 -8.43 -17.19
CA ARG A 368 4.30 -7.45 -17.77
C ARG A 368 3.46 -6.81 -16.66
N ALA A 369 3.80 -5.57 -16.32
CA ALA A 369 2.95 -4.75 -15.46
C ALA A 369 1.57 -4.60 -16.08
N ASN A 370 0.53 -4.63 -15.25
CA ASN A 370 -0.81 -4.31 -15.70
C ASN A 370 -0.86 -2.85 -16.14
N SER A 371 -1.37 -2.60 -17.34
CA SER A 371 -1.74 -1.28 -17.82
C SER A 371 -2.84 -0.68 -16.94
N PHE A 372 -2.96 0.66 -16.96
CA PHE A 372 -4.07 1.36 -16.30
C PHE A 372 -5.42 0.74 -16.67
N GLU A 373 -5.62 0.41 -17.95
CA GLU A 373 -6.85 -0.20 -18.46
C GLU A 373 -7.11 -1.59 -17.86
N GLU A 374 -6.09 -2.43 -17.73
CA GLU A 374 -6.21 -3.75 -17.06
C GLU A 374 -6.56 -3.61 -15.57
N ILE A 375 -5.90 -2.70 -14.85
CA ILE A 375 -6.21 -2.44 -13.44
C ILE A 375 -7.62 -1.85 -13.30
N PHE A 376 -8.02 -0.97 -14.22
CA PHE A 376 -9.34 -0.35 -14.24
C PHE A 376 -10.43 -1.40 -14.49
N ASN A 377 -10.20 -2.33 -15.41
CA ASN A 377 -11.11 -3.45 -15.63
C ASN A 377 -11.25 -4.33 -14.38
N LEU A 378 -10.16 -4.65 -13.69
CA LEU A 378 -10.22 -5.38 -12.42
C LEU A 378 -10.98 -4.61 -11.34
N PHE A 379 -10.76 -3.30 -11.23
CA PHE A 379 -11.52 -2.42 -10.33
C PHE A 379 -13.03 -2.48 -10.62
N ILE A 380 -13.42 -2.40 -11.90
CA ILE A 380 -14.82 -2.52 -12.34
C ILE A 380 -15.40 -3.90 -12.02
N GLU A 381 -14.65 -4.97 -12.27
CA GLU A 381 -15.08 -6.34 -11.94
C GLU A 381 -15.37 -6.49 -10.45
N GLN A 382 -14.47 -6.00 -9.57
CA GLN A 382 -14.68 -6.06 -8.13
C GLN A 382 -15.84 -5.15 -7.68
N LEU A 383 -16.02 -4.02 -8.36
CA LEU A 383 -17.10 -3.07 -8.09
C LEU A 383 -18.47 -3.69 -8.39
N ILE A 384 -18.57 -4.45 -9.48
CA ILE A 384 -19.78 -5.22 -9.85
C ILE A 384 -20.02 -6.38 -8.89
N ARG A 385 -18.96 -7.01 -8.37
CA ARG A 385 -19.03 -8.10 -7.38
C ARG A 385 -19.33 -7.61 -5.96
N ASN A 386 -19.21 -6.30 -5.70
CA ASN A 386 -19.28 -5.69 -4.37
C ASN A 386 -18.23 -6.25 -3.38
N ASP A 387 -17.03 -6.61 -3.86
CA ASP A 387 -15.90 -6.99 -2.99
C ASP A 387 -15.05 -5.75 -2.65
N GLU A 388 -15.40 -5.05 -1.56
CA GLU A 388 -14.73 -3.81 -1.14
C GLU A 388 -13.23 -3.97 -0.88
N ASN A 389 -12.79 -5.12 -0.33
CA ASN A 389 -11.39 -5.32 0.03
C ASN A 389 -10.52 -5.40 -1.23
N SER A 390 -10.88 -6.28 -2.16
CA SER A 390 -10.19 -6.43 -3.43
C SER A 390 -10.29 -5.15 -4.26
N LEU A 391 -11.45 -4.50 -4.25
CA LEU A 391 -11.66 -3.22 -4.94
C LEU A 391 -10.71 -2.13 -4.47
N ARG A 392 -10.48 -2.01 -3.14
CA ARG A 392 -9.60 -0.99 -2.58
C ARG A 392 -8.14 -1.17 -3.00
N VAL A 393 -7.68 -2.41 -3.14
CA VAL A 393 -6.34 -2.71 -3.67
C VAL A 393 -6.18 -2.17 -5.09
N HIS A 394 -7.15 -2.43 -5.97
CA HIS A 394 -7.09 -1.95 -7.35
C HIS A 394 -7.28 -0.43 -7.45
N PHE A 395 -8.16 0.14 -6.62
CA PHE A 395 -8.35 1.59 -6.56
C PHE A 395 -7.06 2.32 -6.15
N ASN A 396 -6.38 1.86 -5.10
CA ASN A 396 -5.11 2.42 -4.67
C ASN A 396 -4.05 2.38 -5.80
N LYS A 397 -4.00 1.28 -6.56
CA LYS A 397 -3.10 1.16 -7.73
C LYS A 397 -3.47 2.12 -8.87
N LEU A 398 -4.76 2.41 -9.07
CA LEU A 398 -5.23 3.31 -10.12
C LEU A 398 -4.95 4.78 -9.79
N ILE A 399 -5.11 5.17 -8.52
CA ILE A 399 -4.89 6.55 -8.09
C ILE A 399 -3.41 6.88 -7.87
N ASP A 400 -2.55 5.86 -7.86
CA ASP A 400 -1.12 6.02 -7.70
C ASP A 400 -0.56 6.92 -8.83
N HIS A 401 0.13 7.99 -8.44
CA HIS A 401 0.62 9.07 -9.31
C HIS A 401 -0.44 9.89 -10.07
N LEU A 402 -1.73 9.69 -9.83
CA LEU A 402 -2.76 10.57 -10.41
C LEU A 402 -2.94 11.83 -9.55
N HIS A 403 -3.08 12.97 -10.22
CA HIS A 403 -3.57 14.17 -9.56
C HIS A 403 -5.04 13.95 -9.14
N PRO A 404 -5.54 14.52 -8.02
CA PRO A 404 -6.94 14.36 -7.61
C PRO A 404 -7.97 14.63 -8.71
N LYS A 405 -7.70 15.62 -9.57
CA LYS A 405 -8.52 15.89 -10.78
C LYS A 405 -8.56 14.70 -11.75
N GLU A 406 -7.44 14.04 -11.99
CA GLU A 406 -7.37 12.90 -12.90
C GLU A 406 -8.09 11.67 -12.35
N ILE A 407 -8.14 11.51 -11.03
CA ILE A 407 -8.86 10.41 -10.37
C ILE A 407 -10.36 10.47 -10.71
N VAL A 408 -10.98 11.65 -10.57
CA VAL A 408 -12.39 11.87 -10.92
C VAL A 408 -12.64 11.55 -12.40
N LEU A 409 -11.75 12.04 -13.28
CA LEU A 409 -11.93 11.97 -14.73
C LEU A 409 -11.63 10.59 -15.33
N LYS A 410 -10.59 9.92 -14.85
CA LYS A 410 -10.12 8.64 -15.40
C LYS A 410 -10.75 7.43 -14.70
N ILE A 411 -11.32 7.60 -13.50
CA ILE A 411 -11.84 6.47 -12.70
C ILE A 411 -13.34 6.64 -12.43
N PHE A 412 -13.75 7.67 -11.67
CA PHE A 412 -15.13 7.77 -11.20
C PHE A 412 -16.14 7.97 -12.33
N LEU A 413 -15.89 8.90 -13.26
CA LEU A 413 -16.76 9.13 -14.41
C LEU A 413 -16.88 7.89 -15.32
N PRO A 414 -15.78 7.25 -15.77
CA PRO A 414 -15.85 6.00 -16.53
C PRO A 414 -16.53 4.85 -15.78
N ALA A 415 -16.26 4.68 -14.48
CA ALA A 415 -16.86 3.61 -13.69
C ALA A 415 -18.37 3.77 -13.56
N PHE A 416 -18.83 4.99 -13.27
CA PHE A 416 -20.25 5.32 -13.26
C PHE A 416 -20.92 5.01 -14.62
N ARG A 417 -20.29 5.40 -15.74
CA ARG A 417 -20.83 5.10 -17.08
C ARG A 417 -20.96 3.60 -17.30
N ILE A 418 -19.95 2.80 -16.96
CA ILE A 418 -19.99 1.35 -17.14
C ILE A 418 -21.13 0.76 -16.30
N LEU A 419 -21.24 1.13 -15.01
CA LEU A 419 -22.34 0.68 -14.17
C LEU A 419 -23.72 1.02 -14.77
N ARG A 420 -23.88 2.22 -15.34
CA ARG A 420 -25.14 2.63 -15.97
C ARG A 420 -25.44 1.89 -17.29
N LEU A 421 -24.42 1.57 -18.07
CA LEU A 421 -24.59 0.74 -19.28
C LEU A 421 -25.05 -0.68 -18.89
N LEU A 422 -24.43 -1.23 -17.85
CA LEU A 422 -24.78 -2.56 -17.34
C LEU A 422 -26.19 -2.61 -16.75
N THR A 423 -26.71 -1.53 -16.15
CA THR A 423 -28.12 -1.50 -15.69
C THR A 423 -29.14 -1.43 -16.82
N ARG A 424 -28.78 -0.91 -18.00
CA ARG A 424 -29.65 -0.90 -19.18
C ARG A 424 -29.72 -2.27 -19.86
N GLU A 425 -28.64 -3.05 -19.82
CA GLU A 425 -28.57 -4.39 -20.44
C GLU A 425 -28.93 -5.53 -19.46
N ILE A 426 -28.77 -5.32 -18.15
CA ILE A 426 -29.03 -6.33 -17.11
C ILE A 426 -30.16 -5.81 -16.21
N GLN A 427 -31.41 -6.11 -16.59
CA GLN A 427 -32.63 -5.78 -15.81
C GLN A 427 -32.69 -6.43 -14.41
N THR A 428 -31.72 -7.26 -14.01
CA THR A 428 -31.92 -8.30 -13.01
C THR A 428 -31.34 -8.05 -11.60
N ASP A 429 -30.57 -6.97 -11.33
CA ASP A 429 -30.06 -6.72 -9.96
C ASP A 429 -29.83 -5.25 -9.59
N MET A 430 -30.92 -4.49 -9.44
CA MET A 430 -30.87 -3.09 -8.97
C MET A 430 -30.24 -2.94 -7.57
N LYS A 431 -30.21 -4.01 -6.75
CA LYS A 431 -29.58 -3.99 -5.42
C LYS A 431 -28.06 -3.92 -5.53
N LYS A 432 -27.46 -4.74 -6.40
CA LYS A 432 -26.01 -4.67 -6.68
C LYS A 432 -25.60 -3.31 -7.22
N TYR A 433 -26.36 -2.74 -8.16
CA TYR A 433 -26.09 -1.40 -8.67
C TYR A 433 -26.05 -0.35 -7.55
N LYS A 434 -27.07 -0.33 -6.68
CA LYS A 434 -27.11 0.59 -5.54
C LYS A 434 -25.91 0.42 -4.61
N ASN A 435 -25.50 -0.82 -4.34
CA ASN A 435 -24.31 -1.10 -3.54
C ASN A 435 -23.02 -0.61 -4.22
N SER A 436 -22.86 -0.83 -5.53
CA SER A 436 -21.71 -0.34 -6.28
C SER A 436 -21.62 1.19 -6.27
N ILE A 437 -22.75 1.88 -6.43
CA ILE A 437 -22.82 3.35 -6.31
C ILE A 437 -22.45 3.81 -4.90
N LEU A 438 -22.90 3.11 -3.85
CA LEU A 438 -22.53 3.42 -2.47
C LEU A 438 -21.01 3.28 -2.23
N ILE A 439 -20.39 2.23 -2.77
CA ILE A 439 -18.94 2.02 -2.70
C ILE A 439 -18.20 3.15 -3.42
N LEU A 440 -18.63 3.53 -4.63
CA LEU A 440 -18.05 4.66 -5.35
C LEU A 440 -18.20 5.97 -4.57
N ASN A 441 -19.35 6.21 -3.92
CA ASN A 441 -19.55 7.42 -3.11
C ASN A 441 -18.52 7.52 -1.98
N LYS A 442 -18.35 6.44 -1.23
CA LYS A 442 -17.38 6.37 -0.13
C LYS A 442 -15.96 6.67 -0.61
N LEU A 443 -15.54 6.08 -1.73
CA LEU A 443 -14.22 6.36 -2.30
C LEU A 443 -14.09 7.79 -2.82
N LEU A 444 -15.14 8.36 -3.41
CA LEU A 444 -15.11 9.72 -3.94
C LEU A 444 -15.01 10.74 -2.80
N GLU A 445 -15.72 10.52 -1.69
CA GLU A 445 -15.63 11.35 -0.48
C GLU A 445 -14.20 11.41 0.08
N GLU A 446 -13.47 10.30 0.07
CA GLU A 446 -12.05 10.26 0.46
C GLU A 446 -11.21 11.21 -0.41
N GLN A 447 -11.53 11.34 -1.71
CA GLN A 447 -10.79 12.19 -2.65
C GLN A 447 -11.24 13.66 -2.63
N LEU A 448 -12.52 13.91 -2.32
CA LEU A 448 -13.09 15.26 -2.21
C LEU A 448 -12.38 16.10 -1.15
N ASN A 449 -12.02 15.49 -0.02
CA ASN A 449 -11.29 16.17 1.04
C ASN A 449 -9.90 16.65 0.58
N VAL A 450 -9.25 15.90 -0.30
CA VAL A 450 -7.97 16.27 -0.89
C VAL A 450 -8.17 17.40 -1.91
N LEU A 451 -9.17 17.26 -2.78
CA LEU A 451 -9.54 18.30 -3.75
C LEU A 451 -9.89 19.64 -3.09
N TYR A 452 -10.49 19.66 -1.91
CA TYR A 452 -10.83 20.90 -1.23
C TYR A 452 -9.60 21.67 -0.71
N MET A 453 -8.54 20.97 -0.31
CA MET A 453 -7.38 21.59 0.35
C MET A 453 -6.35 22.19 -0.63
N ASP A 454 -6.36 21.75 -1.88
CA ASP A 454 -5.30 22.06 -2.86
C ASP A 454 -5.54 23.34 -3.69
N TYR A 455 -6.67 24.04 -3.55
CA TYR A 455 -7.02 25.14 -4.47
C TYR A 455 -7.23 26.51 -3.80
N GLN A 456 -6.72 27.55 -4.46
CA GLN A 456 -7.16 28.92 -4.26
C GLN A 456 -8.43 29.12 -5.08
N HIS A 457 -9.53 29.43 -4.41
CA HIS A 457 -10.84 29.52 -5.03
C HIS A 457 -11.06 30.89 -5.68
N GLU A 458 -11.25 30.93 -7.00
CA GLU A 458 -11.49 32.17 -7.75
C GLU A 458 -12.99 32.42 -8.03
N GLN A 459 -13.79 31.36 -8.16
CA GLN A 459 -15.21 31.45 -8.55
C GLN A 459 -16.11 30.65 -7.60
N THR A 460 -17.37 31.07 -7.47
CA THR A 460 -18.38 30.42 -6.62
C THR A 460 -19.62 30.14 -7.44
N THR A 461 -20.34 29.05 -7.14
CA THR A 461 -21.67 28.77 -7.69
C THR A 461 -22.63 28.35 -6.57
N ILE A 462 -23.93 28.58 -6.76
CA ILE A 462 -24.93 28.25 -5.74
C ILE A 462 -25.71 27.01 -6.16
N LEU A 463 -25.59 25.95 -5.34
CA LEU A 463 -26.35 24.71 -5.49
C LEU A 463 -27.40 24.64 -4.37
N VAL A 464 -28.67 24.72 -4.74
CA VAL A 464 -29.79 24.56 -3.82
C VAL A 464 -30.21 23.09 -3.83
N VAL A 465 -29.80 22.36 -2.79
CA VAL A 465 -29.93 20.90 -2.72
C VAL A 465 -30.51 20.52 -1.37
N GLU A 466 -31.58 19.72 -1.38
CA GLU A 466 -32.15 19.20 -0.13
C GLU A 466 -31.12 18.38 0.65
N THR A 467 -31.13 18.50 1.98
CA THR A 467 -30.22 17.76 2.86
C THR A 467 -30.23 16.26 2.58
N ALA A 468 -31.38 15.69 2.22
CA ALA A 468 -31.54 14.26 1.97
C ALA A 468 -30.77 13.76 0.73
N VAL A 469 -30.61 14.61 -0.29
CA VAL A 469 -29.91 14.26 -1.54
C VAL A 469 -28.50 14.81 -1.62
N ARG A 470 -28.07 15.65 -0.67
CA ARG A 470 -26.72 16.23 -0.63
C ARG A 470 -25.59 15.18 -0.60
N GLU A 471 -25.83 14.08 0.10
CA GLU A 471 -24.87 12.97 0.21
C GLU A 471 -24.98 11.97 -0.95
N ASN A 472 -25.81 12.25 -1.96
CA ASN A 472 -25.94 11.41 -3.13
C ASN A 472 -24.68 11.47 -4.01
N PHE A 473 -24.25 10.32 -4.51
CA PHE A 473 -23.09 10.17 -5.39
C PHE A 473 -23.06 11.14 -6.56
N PHE A 474 -24.20 11.40 -7.22
CA PHE A 474 -24.24 12.31 -8.36
C PHE A 474 -23.95 13.76 -7.95
N ILE A 475 -24.41 14.17 -6.76
CA ILE A 475 -24.15 15.50 -6.21
C ILE A 475 -22.68 15.64 -5.84
N LYS A 476 -22.10 14.62 -5.19
CA LYS A 476 -20.67 14.58 -4.86
C LYS A 476 -19.79 14.57 -6.11
N LEU A 477 -20.21 13.89 -7.17
CA LEU A 477 -19.49 13.87 -8.44
C LEU A 477 -19.54 15.23 -9.15
N VAL A 478 -20.69 15.91 -9.14
CA VAL A 478 -20.81 17.30 -9.60
C VAL A 478 -19.92 18.23 -8.78
N GLN A 479 -19.96 18.12 -7.45
CA GLN A 479 -19.10 18.89 -6.55
C GLN A 479 -17.61 18.69 -6.89
N SER A 480 -17.21 17.45 -7.17
CA SER A 480 -15.83 17.13 -7.53
C SER A 480 -15.43 17.77 -8.85
N ILE A 481 -16.31 17.78 -9.84
CA ILE A 481 -16.07 18.43 -11.14
C ILE A 481 -15.96 19.95 -10.98
N LEU A 482 -16.83 20.57 -10.16
CA LEU A 482 -16.75 22.00 -9.86
C LEU A 482 -15.40 22.38 -9.25
N TYR A 483 -14.90 21.61 -8.29
CA TYR A 483 -13.57 21.86 -7.72
C TYR A 483 -12.44 21.71 -8.74
N ILE A 484 -12.56 20.79 -9.71
CA ILE A 484 -11.60 20.65 -10.80
C ILE A 484 -11.57 21.89 -11.70
N ASP A 485 -12.73 22.54 -11.86
CA ASP A 485 -12.90 23.78 -12.62
C ASP A 485 -12.67 25.04 -11.76
N GLU A 486 -12.12 24.89 -10.54
CA GLU A 486 -11.83 25.99 -9.61
C GLU A 486 -13.07 26.77 -9.13
N ILE A 487 -14.25 26.13 -9.21
CA ILE A 487 -15.54 26.67 -8.77
C ILE A 487 -15.92 26.07 -7.42
N VAL A 488 -16.26 26.91 -6.45
CA VAL A 488 -16.76 26.47 -5.14
C VAL A 488 -18.28 26.36 -5.14
N PRO A 489 -18.87 25.16 -4.95
CA PRO A 489 -20.30 25.03 -4.74
C PRO A 489 -20.69 25.43 -3.32
N PHE A 490 -21.56 26.43 -3.21
CA PHE A 490 -22.21 26.80 -1.96
C PHE A 490 -23.56 26.07 -1.84
N PHE A 491 -23.65 25.11 -0.92
CA PHE A 491 -24.85 24.29 -0.73
C PHE A 491 -25.86 24.95 0.20
N ILE A 492 -27.07 25.19 -0.30
CA ILE A 492 -28.18 25.80 0.45
C ILE A 492 -29.37 24.83 0.47
N ASN A 493 -30.08 24.74 1.59
CA ASN A 493 -31.33 23.99 1.65
C ASN A 493 -32.46 24.80 1.00
N PRO A 494 -33.40 24.16 0.28
CA PRO A 494 -34.57 24.86 -0.23
C PRO A 494 -35.42 25.41 0.92
N GLY A 495 -35.96 26.62 0.79
CA GLY A 495 -36.92 27.15 1.76
C GLY A 495 -37.08 28.67 1.86
N ASP A 496 -36.08 29.46 1.45
CA ASP A 496 -36.19 30.93 1.47
C ASP A 496 -35.51 31.56 0.24
N ASP A 497 -36.31 31.80 -0.79
CA ASP A 497 -35.88 32.41 -2.06
C ASP A 497 -35.24 33.79 -1.84
N GLN A 498 -35.64 34.54 -0.81
CA GLN A 498 -35.05 35.83 -0.47
C GLN A 498 -33.63 35.67 0.06
N ARG A 499 -33.40 34.69 0.94
CA ARG A 499 -32.07 34.35 1.45
C ARG A 499 -31.14 33.85 0.34
N ILE A 500 -31.66 33.08 -0.61
CA ILE A 500 -30.91 32.61 -1.78
C ILE A 500 -30.51 33.81 -2.65
N THR A 501 -31.43 34.75 -2.89
CA THR A 501 -31.15 35.96 -3.69
C THR A 501 -30.07 36.83 -3.03
N GLN A 502 -30.12 37.04 -1.71
CA GLN A 502 -29.10 37.78 -0.97
C GLN A 502 -27.72 37.12 -1.05
N LEU A 503 -27.67 35.79 -1.00
CA LEU A 503 -26.43 35.04 -1.18
C LEU A 503 -25.89 35.14 -2.60
N MET A 504 -26.78 35.10 -3.60
CA MET A 504 -26.41 35.32 -5.01
C MET A 504 -25.74 36.68 -5.22
N GLU A 505 -26.32 37.75 -4.67
CA GLU A 505 -25.72 39.08 -4.72
C GLU A 505 -24.36 39.14 -4.01
N HIS A 506 -24.25 38.55 -2.81
CA HIS A 506 -23.02 38.56 -2.03
C HIS A 506 -21.89 37.79 -2.71
N CYS A 507 -22.20 36.65 -3.32
CA CYS A 507 -21.26 35.83 -4.06
C CYS A 507 -21.00 36.33 -5.49
N GLY A 508 -21.74 37.35 -5.95
CA GLY A 508 -21.62 37.89 -7.32
C GLY A 508 -22.08 36.92 -8.42
N VAL A 509 -23.03 36.03 -8.12
CA VAL A 509 -23.54 35.01 -9.05
C VAL A 509 -24.94 35.34 -9.53
N ASN A 510 -25.22 35.13 -10.82
CA ASN A 510 -26.54 35.45 -11.42
C ASN A 510 -27.44 34.23 -11.63
N VAL A 511 -26.93 33.02 -11.33
CA VAL A 511 -27.64 31.75 -11.53
C VAL A 511 -27.57 30.90 -10.26
N ALA A 512 -28.69 30.30 -9.87
CA ALA A 512 -28.74 29.27 -8.83
C ALA A 512 -29.34 27.98 -9.39
N TYR A 513 -28.72 26.85 -9.07
CA TYR A 513 -29.11 25.53 -9.56
C TYR A 513 -29.82 24.76 -8.45
N PHE A 514 -31.12 24.54 -8.60
CA PHE A 514 -31.94 23.73 -7.72
C PHE A 514 -31.88 22.26 -8.14
N ILE A 515 -31.52 21.38 -7.22
CA ILE A 515 -31.46 19.94 -7.46
C ILE A 515 -32.30 19.22 -6.41
N GLU A 516 -33.36 18.55 -6.87
CA GLU A 516 -34.35 17.83 -6.06
C GLU A 516 -34.37 16.34 -6.43
N GLU A 517 -34.89 15.47 -5.56
CA GLU A 517 -35.01 14.03 -5.87
C GLU A 517 -35.93 13.79 -7.07
N GLU A 518 -37.14 14.35 -7.02
CA GLU A 518 -38.11 14.35 -8.13
C GLU A 518 -38.66 15.78 -8.33
N LEU A 519 -38.74 16.24 -9.58
CA LEU A 519 -39.32 17.54 -9.89
C LEU A 519 -40.84 17.51 -9.71
N THR A 520 -41.35 18.32 -8.78
CA THR A 520 -42.80 18.58 -8.70
C THR A 520 -43.23 19.45 -9.89
N ILE A 521 -44.28 19.01 -10.61
CA ILE A 521 -44.72 19.50 -11.93
C ILE A 521 -45.17 20.97 -11.85
N ASP A 522 -44.23 21.94 -11.86
CA ASP A 522 -44.35 23.31 -12.46
C ASP A 522 -43.12 24.24 -12.23
N ARG A 523 -41.91 23.68 -12.12
CA ARG A 523 -40.68 24.45 -11.87
C ARG A 523 -39.77 24.49 -13.10
N ARG A 524 -40.22 25.17 -14.18
CA ARG A 524 -39.32 25.57 -15.28
C ARG A 524 -38.70 26.93 -14.98
N VAL A 525 -37.53 27.20 -15.56
CA VAL A 525 -36.69 28.40 -15.35
C VAL A 525 -37.50 29.62 -14.91
N ARG A 526 -37.29 30.05 -13.66
CA ARG A 526 -37.96 31.23 -13.10
C ARG A 526 -36.96 32.38 -13.07
N PRO A 527 -37.13 33.43 -13.90
CA PRO A 527 -36.39 34.67 -13.73
C PRO A 527 -36.93 35.38 -12.48
N MET A 528 -36.05 35.65 -11.51
CA MET A 528 -36.31 36.59 -10.42
C MET A 528 -35.88 38.00 -10.85
N ARG A 529 -36.21 39.01 -10.02
CA ARG A 529 -35.84 40.40 -10.29
C ARG A 529 -34.31 40.61 -10.44
N GLU A 530 -33.49 39.76 -9.80
CA GLU A 530 -32.03 39.89 -9.71
C GLU A 530 -31.26 38.59 -10.05
N GLY A 531 -31.87 37.59 -10.72
CA GLY A 531 -31.17 36.34 -11.06
C GLY A 531 -32.02 35.27 -11.75
N THR A 532 -31.41 34.15 -12.12
CA THR A 532 -32.05 33.02 -12.82
C THR A 532 -32.01 31.74 -11.98
N PHE A 533 -33.16 31.09 -11.78
CA PHE A 533 -33.24 29.78 -11.12
C PHE A 533 -33.42 28.66 -12.13
N LEU A 534 -32.54 27.66 -12.08
CA LEU A 534 -32.58 26.48 -12.94
C LEU A 534 -32.86 25.24 -12.09
N TYR A 535 -33.85 24.43 -12.47
CA TYR A 535 -34.30 23.28 -11.69
C TYR A 535 -33.95 21.97 -12.41
N TYR A 536 -33.42 21.02 -11.64
CA TYR A 536 -33.00 19.70 -12.10
C TYR A 536 -33.47 18.64 -11.10
N SER A 537 -33.94 17.48 -11.60
CA SER A 537 -34.06 16.26 -10.79
C SER A 537 -32.71 15.57 -10.63
N LEU A 538 -32.60 14.58 -9.73
CA LEU A 538 -31.42 13.72 -9.70
C LEU A 538 -31.21 12.96 -11.01
N SER A 539 -32.30 12.54 -11.67
CA SER A 539 -32.24 11.88 -12.99
C SER A 539 -31.62 12.80 -14.05
N ASP A 540 -31.90 14.10 -13.95
CA ASP A 540 -31.35 15.12 -14.83
C ASP A 540 -29.83 15.26 -14.68
N ILE A 541 -29.35 15.26 -13.44
CA ILE A 541 -27.91 15.29 -13.13
C ILE A 541 -27.25 13.99 -13.60
N GLU A 542 -27.89 12.85 -13.37
CA GLU A 542 -27.39 11.55 -13.82
C GLU A 542 -27.22 11.50 -15.35
N GLU A 543 -28.18 12.02 -16.11
CA GLU A 543 -28.08 12.12 -17.57
C GLU A 543 -26.96 13.05 -18.02
N LEU A 544 -26.84 14.23 -17.40
CA LEU A 544 -25.75 15.15 -17.67
C LEU A 544 -24.39 14.46 -17.49
N LEU A 545 -24.16 13.82 -16.34
CA LEU A 545 -22.89 13.17 -16.00
C LEU A 545 -22.49 12.08 -17.01
N VAL A 546 -23.44 11.32 -17.56
CA VAL A 546 -23.13 10.33 -18.60
C VAL A 546 -22.70 10.95 -19.91
N ASN A 547 -23.30 12.09 -20.28
CA ASN A 547 -22.92 12.80 -21.50
C ASN A 547 -21.51 13.41 -21.40
N LEU A 548 -20.96 13.56 -20.19
CA LEU A 548 -19.61 14.10 -20.00
C LEU A 548 -18.53 13.07 -20.37
N VAL A 549 -18.87 11.79 -20.32
CA VAL A 549 -17.91 10.71 -20.50
C VAL A 549 -17.58 10.53 -21.99
N GLY A 550 -16.42 11.04 -22.40
CA GLY A 550 -15.94 11.03 -23.79
C GLY A 550 -15.72 12.43 -24.37
N MET A 551 -16.11 13.48 -23.65
CA MET A 551 -15.72 14.86 -23.96
C MET A 551 -14.39 15.19 -23.26
N SER A 552 -13.50 15.96 -23.91
CA SER A 552 -12.35 16.51 -23.18
C SER A 552 -12.86 17.55 -22.19
N MET A 553 -12.44 17.51 -20.92
CA MET A 553 -12.85 18.47 -19.89
C MET A 553 -12.54 19.93 -20.23
N LYS A 554 -11.56 20.21 -21.11
CA LYS A 554 -11.38 21.56 -21.70
C LYS A 554 -12.63 22.10 -22.43
N LYS A 555 -13.63 21.25 -22.69
CA LYS A 555 -14.93 21.59 -23.31
C LYS A 555 -16.10 21.48 -22.33
N PHE A 556 -15.86 21.14 -21.06
CA PHE A 556 -16.88 21.07 -20.04
C PHE A 556 -16.71 22.26 -19.10
N LEU A 557 -17.49 23.31 -19.35
CA LEU A 557 -17.78 24.32 -18.34
C LEU A 557 -19.12 23.94 -17.73
N PHE A 558 -19.14 23.61 -16.43
CA PHE A 558 -20.35 23.15 -15.74
C PHE A 558 -21.56 24.04 -16.00
N GLU A 559 -21.37 25.37 -15.90
CA GLU A 559 -22.43 26.35 -16.12
C GLU A 559 -22.95 26.33 -17.57
N GLU A 560 -22.05 26.25 -18.56
CA GLU A 560 -22.45 26.18 -19.98
C GLU A 560 -23.27 24.94 -20.27
N LYS A 561 -22.90 23.79 -19.70
CA LYS A 561 -23.55 22.50 -20.00
C LYS A 561 -24.87 22.31 -19.28
N MET A 562 -24.98 22.81 -18.05
CA MET A 562 -26.25 22.91 -17.35
C MET A 562 -27.22 23.80 -18.13
N GLN A 563 -26.73 24.90 -18.73
CA GLN A 563 -27.53 25.80 -19.54
C GLN A 563 -27.87 25.25 -20.94
N GLU A 564 -26.99 24.50 -21.60
CA GLU A 564 -27.25 23.87 -22.92
C GLU A 564 -28.41 22.87 -22.86
N ARG A 565 -28.54 22.08 -21.78
CA ARG A 565 -29.60 21.07 -21.63
C ARG A 565 -31.01 21.69 -21.60
N LEU A 566 -31.13 22.96 -21.20
CA LEU A 566 -32.38 23.73 -21.29
C LEU A 566 -32.81 23.99 -22.73
N PHE A 567 -31.86 24.22 -23.64
CA PHE A 567 -32.19 24.46 -25.05
C PHE A 567 -32.63 23.20 -25.79
N ILE A 568 -32.21 22.03 -25.31
CA ILE A 568 -32.65 20.73 -25.85
C ILE A 568 -34.05 20.39 -25.33
N SER A 569 -34.35 20.61 -24.04
CA SER A 569 -35.67 20.34 -23.46
C SER A 569 -36.75 21.36 -23.87
N LEU A 570 -36.37 22.56 -24.33
CA LEU A 570 -37.29 23.54 -24.94
C LEU A 570 -37.61 23.27 -26.42
N LYS A 571 -36.83 22.41 -27.09
CA LYS A 571 -37.02 22.03 -28.51
C LYS A 571 -37.77 20.71 -28.70
N ALA A 572 -37.86 19.87 -27.66
CA ALA A 572 -38.68 18.65 -27.62
C ALA A 572 -40.04 18.96 -27.01
#